data_AF-A0A6A3YVQ5-F1
#
_entry.id   AF-A0A6A3YVQ5-F1
#
_cell.length_a   1.000
_cell.length_b   1.000
_cell.length_c   1.000
_cell.angle_alpha   90.00
_cell.angle_beta   90.00
_cell.angle_gamma   90.00
#
_symmetry.space_group_name_H-M   'P 1'
#
loop_
_entity.id
_entity.type
_entity.pdbx_description
1 polymer ?
#
loop_
_entity_poly.entity_id
_entity_poly.type
_entity_poly.pdbx_seq_one_letter_code
_entity_poly.pdbx_strand_id
1 'polypeptide(L)'
;MEDFLAELKAGEIAELVLLRPESTSAELNSSSVMDKEVLEEFQRQRASRMGSGILKNPRDPVYTLVKEFEDVVSKNPPSQLPPDREIRHVIDLVPGTKYCVTRQWPLPREQCEVIDAFFAAKAKAGMVRESKSPHSTPTFCVRKPNGKGVWFMLTTS
;
A
#
# COMPACT_ATOMS: atom_id res chain seq x y z
N MET A 1 -16.71 18.44 33.61
CA MET A 1 -16.60 19.74 32.89
C MET A 1 -16.01 20.79 33.82
N GLU A 2 -16.45 20.84 35.09
CA GLU A 2 -15.83 21.63 36.16
C GLU A 2 -14.33 21.29 36.36
N ASP A 3 -13.96 20.00 36.40
CA ASP A 3 -12.57 19.57 36.62
C ASP A 3 -11.62 20.05 35.51
N PHE A 4 -12.06 19.97 34.26
CA PHE A 4 -11.30 20.46 33.11
C PHE A 4 -11.04 21.98 33.18
N LEU A 5 -12.01 22.76 33.67
CA LEU A 5 -11.83 24.21 33.89
C LEU A 5 -10.89 24.50 35.06
N ALA A 6 -10.87 23.64 36.09
CA ALA A 6 -9.95 23.75 37.20
C ALA A 6 -8.51 23.47 36.76
N GLU A 7 -8.28 22.40 35.98
CA GLU A 7 -6.98 22.02 35.41
C GLU A 7 -6.42 23.08 34.45
N LEU A 8 -7.30 23.71 33.65
CA LEU A 8 -6.93 24.80 32.73
C LEU A 8 -6.51 26.07 33.49
N LYS A 9 -7.17 26.38 34.61
CA LYS A 9 -6.81 27.52 35.47
C LYS A 9 -5.58 27.26 36.34
N ALA A 10 -5.34 26.00 36.70
CA ALA A 10 -4.14 25.58 37.43
C ALA A 10 -2.87 25.62 36.56
N GLY A 11 -3.00 25.82 35.24
CA GLY A 11 -1.89 25.80 34.30
C GLY A 11 -1.32 24.39 34.08
N GLU A 12 -2.03 23.35 34.53
CA GLU A 12 -1.67 21.95 34.34
C GLU A 12 -1.89 21.50 32.89
N ILE A 13 -2.78 22.19 32.17
CA ILE A 13 -2.96 22.03 30.73
C ILE A 13 -2.06 23.03 30.00
N ALA A 14 -0.93 22.55 29.51
CA ALA A 14 0.06 23.38 28.81
C ALA A 14 -0.41 23.83 27.41
N GLU A 15 -1.29 23.07 26.75
CA GLU A 15 -1.76 23.38 25.40
C GLU A 15 -3.14 22.77 25.13
N LEU A 16 -4.02 23.55 24.49
CA LEU A 16 -5.35 23.10 24.07
C LEU A 16 -5.45 23.20 22.55
N VAL A 17 -5.48 22.05 21.87
CA VAL A 17 -5.64 21.99 20.41
C VAL A 17 -7.10 21.69 20.07
N LEU A 18 -7.80 22.70 19.55
CA LEU A 18 -9.17 22.57 19.04
C LEU A 18 -9.13 22.06 17.59
N LEU A 19 -9.49 20.81 17.36
CA LEU A 19 -9.64 20.27 16.01
C LEU A 19 -10.88 20.90 15.36
N ARG A 20 -10.66 21.80 14.40
CA ARG A 20 -11.75 22.40 13.60
C ARG A 20 -12.27 21.37 12.57
N PRO A 21 -13.58 21.30 12.31
CA PRO A 21 -14.13 20.41 11.27
C PRO A 21 -13.83 20.87 9.84
N GLU A 22 -13.31 22.08 9.67
CA GLU A 22 -13.06 22.70 8.37
C GLU A 22 -11.58 22.54 8.00
N SER A 23 -11.17 21.32 7.68
CA SER A 23 -9.95 21.09 6.89
C SER A 23 -10.40 20.60 5.52
N THR A 24 -10.16 21.42 4.49
CA THR A 24 -10.34 20.94 3.12
C THR A 24 -9.44 19.73 2.93
N SER A 25 -9.98 18.67 2.30
CA SER A 25 -9.33 17.38 2.02
C SER A 25 -7.90 17.47 1.43
N ALA A 26 -7.49 18.64 0.94
CA ALA A 26 -6.16 18.92 0.42
C ALA A 26 -5.04 18.94 1.48
N GLU A 27 -5.30 19.37 2.73
CA GLU A 27 -4.23 19.56 3.73
C GLU A 27 -3.87 18.25 4.47
N LEU A 28 -4.83 17.34 4.64
CA LEU A 28 -4.64 16.07 5.35
C LEU A 28 -3.81 15.03 4.56
N ASN A 29 -3.48 15.30 3.30
CA ASN A 29 -2.81 14.36 2.40
C ASN A 29 -1.32 14.64 2.17
N SER A 30 -0.71 15.61 2.87
CA SER A 30 0.72 15.86 2.80
C SER A 30 1.48 15.09 3.88
N SER A 31 1.41 13.75 3.89
CA SER A 31 2.24 12.91 4.78
C SER A 31 3.70 12.76 4.31
N SER A 32 4.08 13.53 3.28
CA SER A 32 5.45 13.66 2.79
C SER A 32 6.11 14.86 3.45
N VAL A 33 7.16 14.64 4.25
CA VAL A 33 8.08 15.70 4.71
C VAL A 33 8.88 16.29 3.52
N MET A 34 8.80 15.68 2.34
CA MET A 34 9.49 16.17 1.14
C MET A 34 8.69 17.27 0.46
N ASP A 35 9.43 18.32 0.09
CA ASP A 35 8.97 19.42 -0.75
C ASP A 35 8.32 18.90 -2.04
N LYS A 36 7.28 19.60 -2.52
CA LYS A 36 6.55 19.23 -3.73
C LYS A 36 7.46 19.17 -4.96
N GLU A 37 8.45 20.06 -5.05
CA GLU A 37 9.40 20.11 -6.16
C GLU A 37 10.33 18.89 -6.13
N VAL A 38 10.80 18.52 -4.94
CA VAL A 38 11.63 17.32 -4.72
C VAL A 38 10.82 16.06 -5.04
N LEU A 39 9.56 15.98 -4.63
CA LEU A 39 8.67 14.88 -4.96
C LEU A 39 8.44 14.77 -6.47
N GLU A 40 8.23 15.89 -7.17
CA GLU A 40 8.12 15.92 -8.63
C GLU A 40 9.41 15.48 -9.31
N GLU A 41 10.57 15.94 -8.82
CA GLU A 41 11.88 15.54 -9.36
C GLU A 41 12.11 14.04 -9.19
N PHE A 42 11.85 13.47 -8.01
CA PHE A 42 11.94 12.03 -7.79
C PHE A 42 10.94 11.26 -8.66
N GLN A 43 9.74 11.77 -8.88
CA GLN A 43 8.78 11.16 -9.79
C GLN A 43 9.24 11.21 -11.24
N ARG A 44 9.81 12.33 -11.70
CA ARG A 44 10.41 12.47 -13.04
C ARG A 44 11.62 11.56 -13.21
N GLN A 45 12.51 11.49 -12.23
CA GLN A 45 13.67 10.58 -12.22
C GLN A 45 13.23 9.11 -12.19
N ARG A 46 12.17 8.77 -11.45
CA ARG A 46 11.63 7.40 -11.43
C ARG A 46 10.90 7.06 -12.72
N ALA A 47 10.16 8.00 -13.30
CA ALA A 47 9.49 7.83 -14.58
C ALA A 47 10.48 7.70 -15.75
N SER A 48 11.59 8.46 -15.73
CA SER A 48 12.67 8.33 -16.71
C SER A 48 13.46 7.02 -16.55
N ARG A 49 13.56 6.48 -15.32
CA ARG A 49 14.13 5.15 -15.04
C ARG A 49 13.18 3.98 -15.32
N MET A 50 11.87 4.21 -15.44
CA MET A 50 10.94 3.16 -15.83
C MET A 50 11.09 2.93 -17.34
N GLY A 51 11.80 1.85 -17.71
CA GLY A 51 12.11 1.41 -19.09
C GLY A 51 10.93 1.09 -20.01
N SER A 52 9.75 1.63 -19.72
CA SER A 52 8.53 1.43 -20.47
C SER A 52 8.51 2.14 -21.83
N GLY A 53 9.44 3.08 -22.06
CA GLY A 53 9.70 3.71 -23.35
C GLY A 53 10.51 2.82 -24.31
N ILE A 54 11.42 2.01 -23.78
CA ILE A 54 12.22 1.03 -24.55
C ILE A 54 11.30 0.00 -25.21
N LEU A 55 10.28 -0.47 -24.46
CA LEU A 55 9.22 -1.37 -24.96
C LEU A 55 8.50 -0.86 -26.23
N LYS A 56 8.55 0.45 -26.50
CA LYS A 56 7.76 1.09 -27.57
C LYS A 56 8.62 1.73 -28.66
N ASN A 57 9.95 1.71 -28.55
CA ASN A 57 10.85 2.36 -29.49
C ASN A 57 11.60 1.34 -30.36
N PRO A 58 11.19 1.10 -31.61
CA PRO A 58 11.87 0.17 -32.51
C PRO A 58 13.29 0.59 -32.89
N ARG A 59 13.69 1.83 -32.59
CA ARG A 59 15.03 2.37 -32.88
C ARG A 59 16.02 2.14 -31.74
N ASP A 60 15.56 1.61 -30.62
CA ASP A 60 16.42 1.32 -29.48
C ASP A 60 17.22 0.03 -29.75
N PRO A 61 18.54 0.01 -29.50
CA PRO A 61 19.35 -1.20 -29.69
C PRO A 61 18.88 -2.40 -28.85
N VAL A 62 18.14 -2.16 -27.77
CA VAL A 62 17.62 -3.19 -26.86
C VAL A 62 16.21 -3.66 -27.27
N TYR A 63 15.57 -3.03 -28.24
CA TYR A 63 14.19 -3.34 -28.65
C TYR A 63 14.02 -4.80 -29.11
N THR A 64 14.98 -5.33 -29.86
CA THR A 64 14.96 -6.73 -30.33
C THR A 64 14.90 -7.70 -29.16
N LEU A 65 15.72 -7.47 -28.13
CA LEU A 65 15.77 -8.31 -26.93
C LEU A 65 14.48 -8.19 -26.10
N VAL A 66 13.99 -6.97 -25.96
CA VAL A 66 12.73 -6.71 -25.25
C VAL A 66 11.54 -7.39 -25.92
N LYS A 67 11.52 -7.41 -27.25
CA LYS A 67 10.46 -8.08 -28.02
C LYS A 67 10.57 -9.60 -27.93
N GLU A 68 11.79 -10.14 -27.87
CA GLU A 68 12.02 -11.58 -27.65
C GLU A 68 11.48 -12.06 -26.30
N PHE A 69 11.65 -11.25 -25.25
CA PHE A 69 11.19 -11.55 -23.89
C PHE A 69 9.92 -10.77 -23.49
N GLU A 70 9.03 -10.50 -24.43
CA GLU A 70 7.80 -9.74 -24.17
C GLU A 70 6.87 -10.44 -23.15
N ASP A 71 6.95 -11.77 -23.07
CA ASP A 71 6.25 -12.61 -22.10
C ASP A 71 6.68 -12.34 -20.65
N VAL A 72 7.97 -12.05 -20.43
CA VAL A 72 8.53 -11.75 -19.10
C VAL A 72 8.58 -10.24 -18.83
N VAL A 73 8.88 -9.44 -19.85
CA VAL A 73 9.11 -8.00 -19.75
C VAL A 73 7.86 -7.24 -20.20
N SER A 74 6.79 -7.35 -19.42
CA SER A 74 5.52 -6.68 -19.70
C SER A 74 5.23 -5.52 -18.73
N LYS A 75 4.36 -4.58 -19.13
CA LYS A 75 3.92 -3.47 -18.26
C LYS A 75 2.91 -3.91 -17.21
N ASN A 76 2.19 -4.98 -17.47
CA ASN A 76 1.13 -5.47 -16.60
C ASN A 76 1.69 -6.56 -15.69
N PRO A 77 1.35 -6.56 -14.40
CA PRO A 77 1.77 -7.66 -13.54
C PRO A 77 1.15 -8.99 -14.03
N PRO A 78 1.83 -10.12 -13.83
CA PRO A 78 1.28 -11.42 -14.19
C PRO A 78 -0.02 -11.69 -13.43
N SER A 79 -0.99 -12.25 -14.13
CA SER A 79 -2.33 -12.56 -13.62
C SER A 79 -2.47 -14.00 -13.13
N GLN A 80 -1.40 -14.80 -13.22
CA GLN A 80 -1.38 -16.22 -12.87
C GLN A 80 -0.23 -16.50 -11.89
N LEU A 81 -0.36 -17.60 -11.15
CA LEU A 81 0.74 -18.10 -10.33
C LEU A 81 1.91 -18.54 -11.22
N PRO A 82 3.15 -18.36 -10.75
CA PRO A 82 4.30 -18.94 -11.43
C PRO A 82 4.16 -20.47 -11.50
N PRO A 83 4.76 -21.12 -12.51
CA PRO A 83 4.82 -22.58 -12.58
C PRO A 83 5.38 -23.17 -11.27
N ASP A 84 4.87 -24.32 -10.85
CA ASP A 84 5.43 -25.02 -9.71
C ASP A 84 6.86 -25.48 -10.02
N ARG A 85 7.80 -25.14 -9.14
CA ARG A 85 9.23 -25.42 -9.28
C ARG A 85 9.75 -26.32 -8.15
N GLU A 86 8.85 -27.00 -7.43
CA GLU A 86 9.13 -27.88 -6.28
C GLU A 86 9.75 -27.19 -5.05
N ILE A 87 10.30 -25.99 -5.21
CA ILE A 87 10.80 -25.15 -4.13
C ILE A 87 9.62 -24.37 -3.54
N ARG A 88 9.31 -24.63 -2.27
CA ARG A 88 8.24 -23.94 -1.54
C ARG A 88 8.82 -22.98 -0.52
N HIS A 89 8.22 -21.79 -0.43
CA HIS A 89 8.51 -20.86 0.66
C HIS A 89 7.90 -21.40 1.95
N VAL A 90 8.73 -21.70 2.94
CA VAL A 90 8.34 -22.13 4.28
C VAL A 90 8.72 -21.02 5.26
N ILE A 91 7.81 -20.72 6.18
CA ILE A 91 8.06 -19.77 7.27
C ILE A 91 8.30 -20.60 8.52
N ASP A 92 9.56 -20.68 8.96
CA ASP A 92 9.93 -21.35 10.19
C ASP A 92 9.62 -20.43 11.38
N LEU A 93 8.78 -20.92 12.29
CA LEU A 93 8.46 -20.19 13.52
C LEU A 93 9.39 -20.63 14.64
N VAL A 94 9.82 -19.67 15.46
CA VAL A 94 10.54 -19.98 16.70
C VAL A 94 9.62 -20.79 17.62
N PRO A 95 10.10 -21.91 18.23
CA PRO A 95 9.29 -22.66 19.19
C PRO A 95 8.77 -21.77 20.32
N GLY A 96 7.47 -21.85 20.60
CA GLY A 96 6.81 -21.02 21.61
C GLY A 96 6.26 -19.68 21.11
N THR A 97 6.45 -19.33 19.82
CA THR A 97 5.82 -18.14 19.23
C THR A 97 4.30 -18.28 19.25
N LYS A 98 3.63 -17.26 19.81
CA LYS A 98 2.18 -17.16 19.80
C LYS A 98 1.71 -16.61 18.46
N TYR A 99 0.52 -17.01 18.06
CA TYR A 99 -0.11 -16.47 16.87
C TYR A 99 -0.49 -15.00 17.05
N CYS A 100 -0.30 -14.21 15.99
CA CYS A 100 -0.75 -12.83 15.93
C CYS A 100 -2.19 -12.78 15.42
N VAL A 101 -3.14 -12.36 16.27
CA VAL A 101 -4.54 -12.09 15.87
C VAL A 101 -4.83 -10.64 16.11
N THR A 102 -4.84 -9.88 15.03
CA THR A 102 -5.28 -8.49 15.02
C THR A 102 -6.59 -8.39 14.25
N ARG A 103 -7.61 -7.82 14.89
CA ARG A 103 -8.91 -7.58 14.25
C ARG A 103 -8.80 -6.49 13.21
N GLN A 104 -9.60 -6.60 12.15
CA GLN A 104 -9.75 -5.55 11.16
C GLN A 104 -10.29 -4.28 11.84
N TRP A 105 -9.59 -3.15 11.67
CA TRP A 105 -10.09 -1.85 12.12
C TRP A 105 -11.29 -1.41 11.29
N PRO A 106 -12.21 -0.61 11.85
CA PRO A 106 -13.28 0.00 11.06
C PRO A 106 -12.69 0.82 9.90
N LEU A 107 -13.12 0.52 8.68
CA LEU A 107 -12.72 1.25 7.48
C LEU A 107 -13.91 1.97 6.85
N PRO A 108 -13.69 3.11 6.17
CA PRO A 108 -14.71 3.72 5.33
C PRO A 108 -15.21 2.74 4.27
N ARG A 109 -16.50 2.81 3.94
CA ARG A 109 -17.13 1.90 2.96
C ARG A 109 -16.39 1.87 1.62
N GLU A 110 -15.95 3.02 1.12
CA GLU A 110 -15.17 3.12 -0.12
C GLU A 110 -13.88 2.30 -0.08
N GLN A 111 -13.20 2.26 1.07
CA GLN A 111 -11.98 1.45 1.22
C GLN A 111 -12.31 -0.04 1.27
N CYS A 112 -13.39 -0.42 1.95
CA CYS A 112 -13.85 -1.82 1.96
C CYS A 112 -14.14 -2.31 0.55
N GLU A 113 -14.89 -1.55 -0.24
CA GLU A 113 -15.26 -1.93 -1.62
C GLU A 113 -14.00 -2.10 -2.51
N VAL A 114 -12.99 -1.24 -2.34
CA VAL A 114 -11.71 -1.37 -3.06
C VAL A 114 -10.92 -2.61 -2.63
N ILE A 115 -10.88 -2.91 -1.33
CA ILE A 115 -10.21 -4.10 -0.78
C ILE A 115 -10.90 -5.39 -1.26
N ASP A 116 -12.22 -5.43 -1.19
CA ASP A 116 -13.03 -6.59 -1.59
C ASP A 116 -12.86 -6.88 -3.09
N ALA A 117 -12.93 -5.85 -3.94
CA ALA A 117 -12.70 -5.99 -5.37
C ALA A 117 -11.28 -6.49 -5.67
N PHE A 118 -10.27 -6.01 -4.93
CA PHE A 118 -8.89 -6.46 -5.09
C PHE A 118 -8.73 -7.94 -4.73
N PHE A 119 -9.24 -8.36 -3.57
CA PHE A 119 -9.15 -9.76 -3.15
C PHE A 119 -10.00 -10.69 -4.03
N ALA A 120 -11.15 -10.25 -4.52
CA ALA A 120 -11.94 -11.01 -5.49
C ALA A 120 -11.16 -11.27 -6.79
N ALA A 121 -10.48 -10.24 -7.32
CA ALA A 121 -9.63 -10.39 -8.50
C ALA A 121 -8.44 -11.33 -8.22
N LYS A 122 -7.81 -11.23 -7.05
CA LYS A 122 -6.69 -12.11 -6.65
C LYS A 122 -7.13 -13.55 -6.38
N ALA A 123 -8.34 -13.76 -5.85
CA ALA A 123 -8.93 -15.08 -5.69
C ALA A 123 -9.22 -15.73 -7.05
N LYS A 124 -9.80 -14.97 -7.98
CA LYS A 124 -10.01 -15.44 -9.37
C LYS A 124 -8.71 -15.80 -10.07
N ALA A 125 -7.62 -15.09 -9.78
CA ALA A 125 -6.27 -15.38 -10.27
C ALA A 125 -5.58 -16.56 -9.56
N GLY A 126 -6.19 -17.15 -8.53
CA GLY A 126 -5.59 -18.21 -7.71
C GLY A 126 -4.47 -17.74 -6.77
N MET A 127 -4.23 -16.43 -6.66
CA MET A 127 -3.17 -15.86 -5.82
C MET A 127 -3.57 -15.79 -4.34
N VAL A 128 -4.87 -15.71 -4.05
CA VAL A 128 -5.42 -15.66 -2.69
C VAL A 128 -6.52 -16.72 -2.57
N ARG A 129 -6.67 -17.29 -1.37
CA ARG A 129 -7.75 -18.23 -1.05
C ARG A 129 -8.24 -17.99 0.37
N GLU A 130 -9.47 -18.41 0.65
CA GLU A 130 -9.96 -18.44 2.02
C GLU A 130 -9.10 -19.36 2.88
N SER A 131 -8.89 -18.95 4.13
CA SER A 131 -8.10 -19.70 5.10
C SER A 131 -8.77 -19.70 6.46
N LYS A 132 -8.52 -20.75 7.24
CA LYS A 132 -8.86 -20.85 8.67
C LYS A 132 -7.60 -20.65 9.52
N SER A 133 -6.75 -19.71 9.13
CA SER A 133 -5.47 -19.45 9.80
C SER A 133 -5.73 -18.92 11.21
N PRO A 134 -4.97 -19.39 12.22
CA PRO A 134 -4.98 -18.76 13.54
C PRO A 134 -4.26 -17.40 13.53
N HIS A 135 -3.59 -17.02 12.44
CA HIS A 135 -2.96 -15.70 12.27
C HIS A 135 -3.85 -14.79 11.44
N SER A 136 -4.04 -13.55 11.90
CA SER A 136 -4.75 -12.51 11.16
C SER A 136 -4.09 -11.15 11.33
N THR A 137 -4.00 -10.43 10.22
CA THR A 137 -3.42 -9.08 10.13
C THR A 137 -4.42 -8.17 9.42
N PRO A 138 -4.72 -6.97 9.95
CA PRO A 138 -5.63 -6.04 9.29
C PRO A 138 -5.05 -5.56 7.96
N THR A 139 -5.94 -5.29 7.01
CA THR A 139 -5.61 -4.69 5.72
C THR A 139 -6.16 -3.27 5.67
N PHE A 140 -5.42 -2.33 5.09
CA PHE A 140 -5.94 -1.00 4.80
C PHE A 140 -5.32 -0.43 3.52
N CYS A 141 -5.99 0.60 3.00
CA CYS A 141 -5.66 1.26 1.75
C CYS A 141 -4.76 2.48 1.99
N VAL A 142 -3.66 2.58 1.26
CA VAL A 142 -2.80 3.78 1.20
C VAL A 142 -2.82 4.34 -0.22
N ARG A 143 -3.12 5.63 -0.34
CA ARG A 143 -3.15 6.31 -1.63
C ARG A 143 -1.73 6.47 -2.17
N LYS A 144 -1.52 6.10 -3.43
CA LYS A 144 -0.22 6.34 -4.09
C LYS A 144 -0.06 7.83 -4.43
N PRO A 145 1.17 8.38 -4.34
CA PRO A 145 1.44 9.78 -4.68
C PRO A 145 1.02 10.18 -6.09
N ASN A 146 1.07 9.24 -7.04
CA ASN A 146 0.70 9.48 -8.44
C ASN A 146 -0.83 9.44 -8.69
N GLY A 147 -1.65 9.28 -7.65
CA GLY A 147 -3.12 9.19 -7.74
C GLY A 147 -3.67 7.98 -8.51
N LYS A 148 -2.81 7.16 -9.13
CA LYS A 148 -3.16 6.05 -10.03
C LYS A 148 -3.11 4.69 -9.34
N GLY A 149 -3.49 4.63 -8.06
CA GLY A 149 -3.65 3.37 -7.36
C GLY A 149 -3.69 3.49 -5.85
N VAL A 150 -3.99 2.36 -5.24
CA VAL A 150 -3.97 2.15 -3.79
C VAL A 150 -2.95 1.03 -3.52
N TRP A 151 -2.07 1.22 -2.55
CA TRP A 151 -1.32 0.11 -1.94
C TRP A 151 -2.16 -0.46 -0.81
N PHE A 152 -2.10 -1.77 -0.62
CA PHE A 152 -2.62 -2.41 0.57
C PHE A 152 -1.45 -2.69 1.50
N MET A 153 -1.51 -2.19 2.73
CA MET A 153 -0.56 -2.60 3.76
C MET A 153 -1.22 -3.67 4.63
N LEU A 154 -0.50 -4.78 4.79
CA LEU A 154 -0.73 -5.79 5.82
C LEU A 154 0.30 -5.52 6.91
N THR A 155 -0.12 -5.16 8.11
CA THR A 155 0.82 -4.98 9.25
C THR A 155 1.29 -6.34 9.76
N THR A 156 2.35 -6.91 9.17
CA THR A 156 3.01 -8.08 9.74
C THR A 156 3.54 -7.71 11.13
N SER A 157 3.08 -8.40 12.17
CA SER A 157 3.58 -8.28 13.55
C SER A 157 4.74 -9.23 13.78
#